data_AF-A0A942NMM2-F1
#
_entry.id   AF-A0A942NMM2-F1
#
_cell.length_a   1.000
_cell.length_b   1.000
_cell.length_c   1.000
_cell.angle_alpha   90.00
_cell.angle_beta   90.00
_cell.angle_gamma   90.00
#
_symmetry.space_group_name_H-M   'P 1'
#
loop_
_entity.id
_entity.type
_entity.pdbx_description
1 polymer ?
#
loop_
_entity_poly.entity_id
_entity_poly.type
_entity_poly.pdbx_seq_one_letter_code
_entity_poly.pdbx_strand_id
1 'polypeptide(L)'
;MATVNNVTLTISNGSSSSTKNVTVSGNFVFDAGEIGKSFRQEIKIFGEDKSGDNLASTDAVGDDELYTFTWGGSLFIKLPYKQLVVNAAGSMAFTETRAINTEKLDEDGGKVIVGYADINTPIYMPRADEVYARVTLSGAPVTARSATVIAGIGV
;
A
#
# COMPACT_ATOMS: atom_id res chain seq x y z
N MET A 1 -12.54 18.27 9.85
CA MET A 1 -11.24 17.60 9.85
C MET A 1 -11.34 16.45 8.89
N ALA A 2 -10.45 16.41 7.89
CA ALA A 2 -10.45 15.34 6.90
C ALA A 2 -10.10 14.00 7.55
N THR A 3 -10.92 12.98 7.34
CA THR A 3 -10.70 11.62 7.88
C THR A 3 -10.76 10.56 6.79
N VAL A 4 -10.09 9.43 7.02
CA VAL A 4 -10.13 8.25 6.14
C VAL A 4 -10.86 7.13 6.87
N ASN A 5 -11.95 6.61 6.29
CA ASN A 5 -12.82 5.61 6.91
C ASN A 5 -13.06 4.41 5.97
N ASN A 6 -13.39 3.26 6.56
CA ASN A 6 -13.80 2.04 5.85
C ASN A 6 -12.79 1.60 4.78
N VAL A 7 -11.50 1.65 5.10
CA VAL A 7 -10.45 1.19 4.19
C VAL A 7 -10.49 -0.34 4.11
N THR A 8 -10.56 -0.86 2.90
CA THR A 8 -10.56 -2.29 2.60
C THR A 8 -9.51 -2.59 1.54
N LEU A 9 -8.76 -3.67 1.74
CA LEU A 9 -7.84 -4.23 0.76
C LEU A 9 -8.40 -5.56 0.24
N THR A 10 -8.37 -5.73 -1.08
CA THR A 10 -8.72 -6.99 -1.73
C THR A 10 -7.62 -7.37 -2.71
N ILE A 11 -7.30 -8.66 -2.77
CA ILE A 11 -6.28 -9.22 -3.65
C ILE A 11 -6.95 -10.23 -4.56
N SER A 12 -6.78 -10.04 -5.86
CA SER A 12 -7.29 -10.95 -6.90
C SER A 12 -6.18 -11.31 -7.87
N ASN A 13 -6.39 -12.33 -8.70
CA ASN A 13 -5.40 -12.72 -9.70
C ASN A 13 -5.21 -11.59 -10.73
N GLY A 14 -3.95 -11.32 -11.05
CA GLY A 14 -3.55 -10.37 -12.09
C GLY A 14 -3.71 -10.94 -13.49
N SER A 15 -3.25 -10.19 -14.48
CA SER A 15 -3.26 -10.62 -15.89
C SER A 15 -2.21 -11.68 -16.21
N SER A 16 -1.27 -11.95 -15.30
CA SER A 16 -0.27 -13.02 -15.40
C SER A 16 -0.25 -13.87 -14.14
N SER A 17 0.32 -15.07 -14.22
CA SER A 17 0.54 -15.96 -13.08
C SER A 17 1.45 -15.36 -12.01
N SER A 18 2.30 -14.39 -12.38
CA SER A 18 3.22 -13.70 -11.48
C SER A 18 2.65 -12.41 -10.89
N THR A 19 1.45 -11.98 -11.28
CA THR A 19 0.89 -10.70 -10.80
C THR A 19 -0.41 -10.88 -10.03
N LYS A 20 -0.61 -10.01 -9.05
CA LYS A 20 -1.85 -9.86 -8.30
C LYS A 20 -2.41 -8.45 -8.49
N ASN A 21 -3.71 -8.37 -8.65
CA ASN A 21 -4.44 -7.10 -8.65
C ASN A 21 -4.80 -6.77 -7.21
N VAL A 22 -4.05 -5.83 -6.61
CA VAL A 22 -4.29 -5.31 -5.28
C VAL A 22 -5.18 -4.08 -5.40
N THR A 23 -6.38 -4.16 -4.83
CA THR A 23 -7.36 -3.09 -4.84
C THR A 23 -7.56 -2.56 -3.42
N VAL A 24 -7.32 -1.27 -3.24
CA VAL A 24 -7.55 -0.55 -1.99
C VAL A 24 -8.70 0.43 -2.19
N SER A 25 -9.75 0.28 -1.41
CA SER A 25 -10.93 1.16 -1.45
C SER A 25 -11.26 1.69 -0.07
N GLY A 26 -11.97 2.81 -0.02
CA GLY A 26 -12.42 3.42 1.23
C GLY A 26 -13.08 4.75 0.98
N ASN A 27 -13.26 5.53 2.04
CA ASN A 27 -13.92 6.83 1.98
C ASN A 27 -13.07 7.90 2.65
N PHE A 28 -12.89 9.02 1.96
CA PHE A 28 -12.50 10.27 2.59
C PHE A 28 -13.76 10.99 3.09
N VAL A 29 -13.70 11.58 4.28
CA VAL A 29 -14.78 12.43 4.79
C VAL A 29 -14.19 13.81 5.01
N PHE A 30 -14.79 14.80 4.37
CA PHE A 30 -14.38 16.20 4.43
C PHE A 30 -15.47 17.07 5.07
N ASP A 31 -15.05 18.02 5.88
CA ASP A 31 -15.90 19.07 6.42
C ASP A 31 -15.93 20.28 5.48
N ALA A 32 -16.91 21.17 5.70
CA ALA A 32 -17.05 22.41 4.93
C ALA A 32 -15.78 23.29 4.96
N GLY A 33 -15.00 23.24 6.03
CA GLY A 33 -13.74 23.97 6.17
C GLY A 33 -12.60 23.45 5.28
N GLU A 34 -12.79 22.36 4.55
CA GLU A 34 -11.79 21.76 3.67
C GLU A 34 -12.06 21.97 2.19
N ILE A 35 -13.22 22.55 1.85
CA ILE A 35 -13.56 22.89 0.47
C ILE A 35 -12.51 23.86 -0.10
N GLY A 36 -12.03 23.56 -1.31
CA GLY A 36 -10.99 24.31 -2.01
C GLY A 36 -9.56 23.96 -1.59
N LYS A 37 -9.36 23.10 -0.57
CA LYS A 37 -8.03 22.63 -0.17
C LYS A 37 -7.58 21.44 -1.01
N SER A 38 -6.26 21.31 -1.14
CA SER A 38 -5.62 20.15 -1.76
C SER A 38 -5.00 19.26 -0.68
N PHE A 39 -5.15 17.95 -0.85
CA PHE A 39 -4.57 16.92 -0.01
C PHE A 39 -3.71 15.98 -0.85
N ARG A 40 -2.76 15.30 -0.19
CA ARG A 40 -1.99 14.21 -0.77
C ARG A 40 -2.52 12.90 -0.21
N GLN A 41 -2.99 12.04 -1.10
CA GLN A 41 -3.36 10.67 -0.81
C GLN A 41 -2.16 9.76 -1.08
N GLU A 42 -1.75 9.01 -0.07
CA GLU A 42 -0.73 7.97 -0.17
C GLU A 42 -1.36 6.62 0.15
N ILE A 43 -1.00 5.59 -0.60
CA ILE A 43 -1.43 4.21 -0.35
C ILE A 43 -0.18 3.35 -0.33
N LYS A 44 0.01 2.65 0.77
CA LYS A 44 1.13 1.76 1.01
C LYS A 44 0.62 0.41 1.48
N ILE A 45 1.25 -0.66 1.02
CA ILE A 45 0.97 -2.03 1.41
C ILE A 45 2.05 -2.47 2.39
N PHE A 46 1.62 -3.06 3.49
CA PHE A 46 2.47 -3.58 4.56
C PHE A 46 2.17 -5.05 4.81
N GLY A 47 3.15 -5.79 5.35
CA GLY A 47 2.97 -7.12 5.94
C GLY A 47 3.00 -7.05 7.47
N GLU A 48 2.17 -7.83 8.16
CA GLU A 48 2.13 -7.87 9.64
C GLU A 48 3.05 -8.97 10.18
N ASP A 49 3.97 -8.63 11.10
CA ASP A 49 4.86 -9.59 11.79
C ASP A 49 4.21 -10.06 13.11
N LYS A 50 3.93 -11.37 13.25
CA LYS A 50 3.16 -11.93 14.36
C LYS A 50 3.79 -13.17 15.00
N SER A 51 3.59 -13.29 16.33
CA SER A 51 4.18 -14.36 17.14
C SER A 51 3.73 -15.77 16.72
N GLY A 52 4.57 -16.45 15.93
CA GLY A 52 4.43 -17.85 15.51
C GLY A 52 4.87 -18.15 14.07
N ASP A 53 4.98 -17.15 13.19
CA ASP A 53 5.56 -17.33 11.85
C ASP A 53 7.10 -17.33 11.93
N ASN A 54 7.77 -17.87 10.91
CA ASN A 54 9.21 -18.13 10.90
C ASN A 54 9.83 -17.91 9.52
N LEU A 55 9.32 -16.96 8.76
CA LEU A 55 9.32 -17.05 7.30
C LEU A 55 9.59 -15.63 6.73
N ALA A 56 10.24 -15.48 5.56
CA ALA A 56 11.14 -14.31 5.37
C ALA A 56 11.03 -13.52 4.06
N SER A 57 10.94 -12.18 4.16
CA SER A 57 11.27 -11.20 3.11
C SER A 57 12.05 -9.94 3.55
N THR A 58 12.72 -9.81 4.68
CA THR A 58 13.46 -10.79 5.49
C THR A 58 13.76 -10.15 6.84
N ASP A 59 12.69 -9.96 7.62
CA ASP A 59 12.68 -9.58 9.04
C ASP A 59 13.15 -8.16 9.38
N ALA A 60 12.18 -7.40 9.87
CA ALA A 60 12.31 -6.24 10.72
C ALA A 60 11.27 -6.39 11.85
N VAL A 61 11.58 -6.21 13.15
CA VAL A 61 10.50 -6.32 14.16
C VAL A 61 9.58 -5.09 14.09
N GLY A 62 8.44 -5.29 13.43
CA GLY A 62 7.39 -4.33 13.08
C GLY A 62 7.00 -4.46 11.60
N ASP A 63 5.76 -4.12 11.25
CA ASP A 63 5.21 -4.32 9.90
C ASP A 63 6.05 -3.73 8.75
N ASP A 64 6.42 -4.57 7.78
CA ASP A 64 7.30 -4.21 6.66
C ASP A 64 6.55 -3.57 5.49
N GLU A 65 7.11 -2.51 4.90
CA GLU A 65 6.53 -1.89 3.69
C GLU A 65 6.85 -2.73 2.45
N LEU A 66 5.83 -3.37 1.91
CA LEU A 66 5.92 -4.23 0.72
C LEU A 66 5.81 -3.45 -0.59
N TYR A 67 4.95 -2.42 -0.63
CA TYR A 67 4.71 -1.67 -1.85
C TYR A 67 4.11 -0.28 -1.64
N THR A 68 4.64 0.72 -2.34
CA THR A 68 4.04 2.06 -2.44
C THR A 68 3.30 2.23 -3.77
N PHE A 69 2.02 2.60 -3.72
CA PHE A 69 1.27 2.97 -4.92
C PHE A 69 1.91 4.21 -5.55
N THR A 70 2.00 4.18 -6.86
CA THR A 70 2.53 5.31 -7.63
C THR A 70 1.52 5.82 -8.64
N TRP A 71 1.57 7.12 -8.87
CA TRP A 71 0.71 7.86 -9.80
C TRP A 71 1.55 8.68 -10.78
N GLY A 72 1.04 8.92 -11.97
CA GLY A 72 1.74 9.73 -12.97
C GLY A 72 1.83 11.19 -12.52
N GLY A 73 3.04 11.71 -12.31
CA GLY A 73 3.29 13.14 -12.11
C GLY A 73 3.59 13.86 -13.43
N SER A 74 4.43 13.26 -14.28
CA SER A 74 4.76 13.69 -15.65
C SER A 74 5.31 12.50 -16.46
N LEU A 75 5.64 12.68 -17.76
CA LEU A 75 5.93 11.60 -18.73
C LEU A 75 6.90 10.49 -18.25
N PHE A 76 7.75 10.77 -17.25
CA PHE A 76 8.69 9.79 -16.66
C PHE A 76 8.72 9.77 -15.12
N ILE A 77 7.98 10.64 -14.43
CA ILE A 77 8.04 10.74 -12.97
C ILE A 77 6.77 10.14 -12.37
N LYS A 78 6.97 9.04 -11.64
CA LYS A 78 5.95 8.42 -10.80
C LYS A 78 6.04 9.03 -9.40
N LEU A 79 4.94 9.64 -8.95
CA LEU A 79 4.82 10.21 -7.62
C LEU A 79 4.26 9.16 -6.66
N PRO A 80 4.73 9.10 -5.40
CA PRO A 80 4.22 8.18 -4.38
C PRO A 80 2.91 8.67 -3.73
N TYR A 81 2.27 9.68 -4.32
CA TYR A 81 1.01 10.23 -3.87
C TYR A 81 0.13 10.68 -5.04
N LYS A 82 -1.18 10.70 -4.81
CA LYS A 82 -2.18 11.32 -5.66
C LYS A 82 -2.65 12.64 -5.04
N GLN A 83 -2.66 13.71 -5.81
CA GLN A 83 -3.25 14.97 -5.34
C GLN A 83 -4.78 14.89 -5.43
N LEU A 84 -5.46 15.33 -4.37
CA LEU A 84 -6.91 15.36 -4.27
C LEU A 84 -7.38 16.78 -3.94
N VAL A 85 -8.27 17.33 -4.76
CA VAL A 85 -8.86 18.66 -4.54
C VAL A 85 -10.27 18.47 -4.00
N VAL A 86 -10.56 19.07 -2.85
CA VAL A 86 -11.87 18.95 -2.19
C VAL A 86 -12.84 19.94 -2.80
N ASN A 87 -13.80 19.46 -3.58
CA ASN A 87 -14.80 20.31 -4.23
C ASN A 87 -16.11 20.43 -3.44
N ALA A 88 -16.37 19.50 -2.52
CA ALA A 88 -17.56 19.48 -1.69
C ALA A 88 -17.27 18.82 -0.34
N ALA A 89 -18.01 19.22 0.70
CA ALA A 89 -18.03 18.52 1.98
C ALA A 89 -18.81 17.21 1.88
N GLY A 90 -18.50 16.27 2.76
CA GLY A 90 -19.12 14.95 2.83
C GLY A 90 -18.17 13.82 2.47
N SER A 91 -18.74 12.65 2.18
CA SER A 91 -17.98 11.44 1.90
C SER A 91 -17.62 11.33 0.41
N MET A 92 -16.35 11.07 0.13
CA MET A 92 -15.81 10.81 -1.20
C MET A 92 -15.18 9.41 -1.20
N ALA A 93 -15.80 8.49 -1.95
CA ALA A 93 -15.26 7.15 -2.13
C ALA A 93 -14.00 7.18 -3.02
N PHE A 94 -13.04 6.32 -2.71
CA PHE A 94 -11.89 6.04 -3.57
C PHE A 94 -11.74 4.53 -3.77
N THR A 95 -11.18 4.16 -4.92
CA THR A 95 -10.81 2.79 -5.26
C THR A 95 -9.60 2.86 -6.17
N GLU A 96 -8.50 2.25 -5.77
CA GLU A 96 -7.26 2.21 -6.52
C GLU A 96 -6.81 0.76 -6.67
N THR A 97 -6.62 0.33 -7.91
CA THR A 97 -6.11 -1.02 -8.23
C THR A 97 -4.73 -0.92 -8.86
N ARG A 98 -3.80 -1.75 -8.41
CA ARG A 98 -2.47 -1.90 -9.02
C ARG A 98 -2.15 -3.38 -9.23
N ALA A 99 -1.55 -3.66 -10.38
CA ALA A 99 -0.92 -4.96 -10.63
C ALA A 99 0.46 -4.95 -9.97
N ILE A 100 0.65 -5.81 -8.97
CA ILE A 100 1.88 -5.95 -8.20
C ILE A 100 2.40 -7.38 -8.43
N ASN A 101 3.72 -7.56 -8.51
CA ASN A 101 4.31 -8.89 -8.59
C ASN A 101 4.00 -9.64 -7.28
N THR A 102 3.60 -10.90 -7.38
CA THR A 102 3.31 -11.78 -6.24
C THR A 102 4.51 -11.85 -5.30
N GLU A 103 5.73 -11.90 -5.83
CA GLU A 103 6.97 -11.90 -5.05
C GLU A 103 7.18 -10.63 -4.21
N LYS A 104 6.51 -9.52 -4.53
CA LYS A 104 6.58 -8.28 -3.74
C LYS A 104 5.54 -8.21 -2.64
N LEU A 105 4.56 -9.10 -2.66
CA LEU A 105 3.50 -9.17 -1.65
C LEU A 105 3.75 -10.31 -0.66
N ASP A 106 4.76 -11.13 -0.92
CA ASP A 106 5.17 -12.28 -0.13
C ASP A 106 6.12 -11.77 0.97
N GLU A 107 5.55 -11.50 2.15
CA GLU A 107 6.31 -11.11 3.33
C GLU A 107 7.11 -12.29 3.88
N ASP A 108 6.62 -13.51 3.63
CA ASP A 108 7.00 -14.74 4.33
C ASP A 108 7.88 -15.67 3.48
N GLY A 109 8.53 -15.08 2.46
CA GLY A 109 9.24 -15.70 1.35
C GLY A 109 9.62 -17.17 1.55
N GLY A 110 9.07 -18.03 0.70
CA GLY A 110 9.41 -19.45 0.71
C GLY A 110 8.22 -20.36 0.47
N LYS A 111 8.44 -21.66 0.68
CA LYS A 111 7.41 -22.69 0.53
C LYS A 111 7.51 -23.69 1.67
N VAL A 112 6.37 -24.19 2.10
CA VAL A 112 6.27 -25.28 3.08
C VAL A 112 6.03 -26.61 2.36
N ILE A 113 6.66 -27.67 2.85
CA ILE A 113 6.38 -29.03 2.40
C ILE A 113 5.03 -29.42 3.02
N VAL A 114 4.03 -29.61 2.17
CA VAL A 114 2.67 -30.01 2.59
C VAL A 114 2.42 -31.50 2.40
N GLY A 115 3.38 -32.21 1.80
CA GLY A 115 3.32 -33.65 1.60
C GLY A 115 4.40 -34.14 0.65
N TYR A 116 4.31 -35.41 0.28
CA TYR A 116 5.22 -36.06 -0.66
C TYR A 116 4.37 -36.82 -1.70
N ALA A 117 4.65 -36.63 -2.99
CA ALA A 117 3.97 -37.35 -4.07
C ALA A 117 4.45 -38.81 -4.17
N ASP A 118 5.71 -39.05 -3.80
CA ASP A 118 6.37 -40.34 -3.66
C ASP A 118 7.52 -40.22 -2.63
N ILE A 119 8.26 -41.28 -2.34
CA ILE A 119 9.27 -41.33 -1.27
C ILE A 119 10.40 -40.30 -1.40
N ASN A 120 10.62 -39.71 -2.59
CA ASN A 120 11.69 -38.74 -2.86
C ASN A 120 11.18 -37.40 -3.44
N THR A 121 9.88 -37.24 -3.68
CA THR A 121 9.34 -36.03 -4.32
C THR A 121 8.44 -35.22 -3.37
N PRO A 122 8.97 -34.19 -2.68
CA PRO A 122 8.17 -33.29 -1.84
C PRO A 122 7.22 -32.40 -2.66
N ILE A 123 6.01 -32.19 -2.15
CA ILE A 123 5.01 -31.25 -2.65
C ILE A 123 5.12 -29.96 -1.82
N TYR A 124 5.35 -28.86 -2.50
CA TYR A 124 5.52 -27.55 -1.88
C TYR A 124 4.29 -26.67 -2.08
N MET A 125 3.89 -25.96 -1.03
CA MET A 125 2.88 -24.90 -1.08
C MET A 125 3.52 -23.57 -0.67
N PRO A 126 3.18 -22.44 -1.33
CA PRO A 126 3.54 -21.12 -0.82
C PRO A 126 3.00 -20.91 0.60
N ARG A 127 3.68 -20.08 1.37
CA ARG A 127 3.19 -19.66 2.69
C ARG A 127 1.99 -18.72 2.53
N ALA A 128 1.22 -18.58 3.60
CA ALA A 128 0.08 -17.68 3.60
C ALA A 128 0.57 -16.32 4.06
N ASP A 129 0.28 -15.27 3.30
CA ASP A 129 0.80 -13.93 3.57
C ASP A 129 -0.26 -13.07 4.28
N GLU A 130 0.09 -12.43 5.39
CA GLU A 130 -0.70 -11.36 5.98
C GLU A 130 -0.30 -10.00 5.40
N VAL A 131 -1.18 -9.39 4.60
CA VAL A 131 -0.95 -8.03 4.07
C VAL A 131 -2.11 -7.10 4.33
N TYR A 132 -1.79 -5.83 4.60
CA TYR A 132 -2.77 -4.77 4.82
C TYR A 132 -2.36 -3.47 4.12
N ALA A 133 -3.33 -2.56 3.95
CA ALA A 133 -3.08 -1.26 3.33
C ALA A 133 -3.15 -0.14 4.37
N ARG A 134 -2.15 0.75 4.33
CA ARG A 134 -2.20 2.04 5.02
C ARG A 134 -2.50 3.13 4.01
N VAL A 135 -3.60 3.85 4.25
CA VAL A 135 -3.99 5.01 3.43
C VAL A 135 -3.79 6.27 4.27
N THR A 136 -2.92 7.15 3.79
CA THR A 136 -2.62 8.42 4.47
C THR A 136 -3.16 9.57 3.64
N LEU A 137 -3.81 10.53 4.32
CA LEU A 137 -4.25 11.78 3.72
C LEU A 137 -3.56 12.94 4.45
N SER A 138 -2.68 13.67 3.77
CA SER A 138 -1.95 14.80 4.36
C SER A 138 -2.35 16.13 3.71
N GLY A 139 -2.58 17.16 4.54
CA GLY A 139 -3.08 18.47 4.12
C GLY A 139 -2.02 19.46 3.63
N ALA A 140 -0.83 18.99 3.23
CA ALA A 140 0.22 19.90 2.79
C ALA A 140 -0.23 20.64 1.51
N PRO A 141 -0.29 21.99 1.51
CA PRO A 141 -0.62 22.75 0.32
C PRO A 141 0.42 22.46 -0.75
N VAL A 142 -0.02 21.95 -1.90
CA VAL A 142 0.82 21.78 -3.09
C VAL A 142 0.92 23.15 -3.77
N THR A 143 1.72 24.06 -3.20
CA THR A 143 2.35 25.08 -4.05
C THR A 143 3.34 24.33 -4.94
N ALA A 144 3.25 24.54 -6.25
CA ALA A 144 4.02 23.84 -7.28
C ALA A 144 5.57 24.01 -7.20
N ARG A 145 6.12 24.48 -6.07
CA ARG A 145 7.56 24.69 -5.81
C ARG A 145 7.96 24.60 -4.33
N SER A 146 7.42 23.68 -3.54
CA SER A 146 7.97 23.48 -2.19
C SER A 146 9.23 22.63 -2.26
N ALA A 147 10.40 23.29 -2.18
CA ALA A 147 11.68 22.63 -1.93
C ALA A 147 11.60 21.82 -0.64
N THR A 148 12.20 20.62 -0.64
CA THR A 148 12.41 19.82 0.56
C THR A 148 13.22 20.64 1.56
N VAL A 149 12.56 21.20 2.58
CA VAL A 149 13.26 21.79 3.72
C VAL A 149 13.78 20.63 4.56
N ILE A 150 15.06 20.32 4.41
CA ILE A 150 15.78 19.49 5.38
C ILE A 150 15.97 20.36 6.61
N ALA A 151 15.11 20.18 7.61
CA ALA A 151 15.35 20.71 8.95
C ALA A 151 16.38 19.80 9.64
N GLY A 152 17.67 20.07 9.40
CA GLY A 152 18.76 19.56 10.21
C GLY A 152 19.10 20.57 11.32
N ILE A 153 19.01 20.14 12.57
CA ILE A 153 19.46 20.86 13.76
C ILE A 153 20.99 20.73 13.86
N GLY A 154 21.70 21.83 14.15
CA GLY A 154 23.00 21.73 14.84
C GLY A 154 24.07 22.78 14.49
N VAL A 155 24.30 23.67 15.47
CA VAL A 155 25.42 24.62 15.75
C VAL A 155 25.74 25.75 14.77
#